data_AF-A0A183Q4T2-F1
#
_entry.id   AF-A0A183Q4T2-F1
#
_cell.length_a   1.000
_cell.length_b   1.000
_cell.length_c   1.000
_cell.angle_alpha   90.00
_cell.angle_beta   90.00
_cell.angle_gamma   90.00
#
_symmetry.space_group_name_H-M   'P 1'
#
loop_
_entity.id
_entity.type
_entity.pdbx_description
1 polymer ?
#
loop_
_entity_poly.entity_id
_entity_poly.type
_entity_poly.pdbx_seq_one_letter_code
_entity_poly.pdbx_strand_id
1 'polypeptide(L)' 'MNPLSGPAPPINGLKLSSDGCTISAQGDLEDRVLLGDVCFSEGIHYWEWNVEQYDGKGQPSFGIALAQVSKDKMLGK' A
#
# COMPACT_ATOMS: atom_id res chain seq x y z
N MET A 1 9.12 25.23 -0.62
CA MET A 1 9.15 24.10 0.33
C MET A 1 7.88 23.31 0.13
N ASN A 2 8.00 22.07 -0.36
CA ASN A 2 6.85 21.20 -0.62
C ASN A 2 6.43 20.56 0.71
N PRO A 3 5.20 20.77 1.22
CA PRO A 3 4.76 20.24 2.53
C PRO A 3 4.61 18.71 2.58
N LEU A 4 4.95 18.00 1.50
CA LEU A 4 4.82 16.54 1.37
C LEU A 4 6.08 15.74 1.78
N SER A 5 7.15 16.40 2.25
CA SER A 5 8.41 15.72 2.61
C SER A 5 8.48 15.23 4.07
N GLY A 6 7.34 15.14 4.77
CA GLY A 6 7.29 14.54 6.11
C GLY A 6 7.18 13.02 6.03
N PRO A 7 7.75 12.26 6.98
CA PRO A 7 7.52 10.81 7.03
C PRO A 7 6.01 10.57 7.13
N ALA A 8 5.47 9.74 6.23
CA ALA A 8 4.07 9.36 6.28
C ALA A 8 3.74 8.83 7.68
N PRO A 9 2.59 9.20 8.28
CA PRO A 9 2.21 8.68 9.58
C PRO A 9 2.24 7.14 9.54
N PRO A 10 2.64 6.48 10.63
CA PRO A 10 2.70 5.03 10.67
C PRO A 10 1.33 4.47 10.28
N ILE A 11 1.31 3.68 9.21
CA ILE A 11 0.10 2.98 8.79
C ILE A 11 -0.03 1.83 9.77
N ASN A 12 -0.99 1.93 10.70
CA ASN A 12 -1.22 0.87 11.67
C ASN A 12 -1.38 -0.47 10.95
N GLY A 13 -0.42 -1.38 11.15
CA GLY A 13 -0.42 -2.70 10.54
C GLY A 13 0.42 -2.87 9.27
N LEU A 14 0.99 -1.80 8.69
CA LEU A 14 1.89 -1.87 7.53
C LEU A 14 3.21 -1.14 7.79
N LYS A 15 4.33 -1.78 7.44
CA LYS A 15 5.65 -1.15 7.44
C LYS A 15 6.18 -1.07 6.02
N LEU A 16 6.51 0.15 5.62
CA LEU A 16 7.21 0.48 4.38
C LEU A 16 8.72 0.51 4.64
N SER A 17 9.51 -0.02 3.72
CA SER A 17 10.97 0.11 3.70
C SER A 17 11.39 1.57 3.47
N SER A 18 12.64 1.90 3.82
CA SER A 18 13.16 3.26 3.67
C SER A 18 13.23 3.75 2.22
N ASP A 19 13.34 2.84 1.27
CA ASP A 19 13.34 3.14 -0.17
C ASP A 19 11.92 3.24 -0.78
N GLY A 20 10.89 2.92 -0.01
CA GLY A 20 9.50 2.95 -0.46
C GLY A 20 9.10 1.79 -1.38
N CYS A 21 9.95 0.79 -1.59
CA CYS A 21 9.73 -0.28 -2.58
C CYS A 21 9.24 -1.61 -1.99
N THR A 22 9.36 -1.81 -0.67
CA THR A 22 8.95 -3.04 0.01
C THR A 22 7.98 -2.75 1.14
N ILE A 23 6.85 -3.46 1.15
CA ILE A 23 5.81 -3.32 2.16
C ILE A 23 5.65 -4.67 2.86
N SER A 24 5.58 -4.62 4.19
CA SER A 24 5.28 -5.79 5.03
C SER A 24 4.10 -5.50 5.93
N ALA A 25 3.18 -6.46 6.06
CA ALA A 25 2.18 -6.43 7.12
C ALA A 25 2.86 -6.69 8.47
N GLN A 26 2.42 -5.97 9.50
CA GLN A 26 2.94 -6.10 10.86
C GLN A 26 1.79 -6.22 11.85
N GLY A 27 1.91 -7.12 12.82
CA GLY A 27 0.93 -7.23 13.89
C GLY A 27 -0.38 -7.88 13.43
N ASP A 28 -1.50 -7.20 13.67
CA ASP A 28 -2.85 -7.76 13.63
C ASP A 28 -3.30 -8.26 12.25
N LEU A 29 -4.22 -9.23 12.25
CA LEU A 29 -4.82 -9.88 11.08
C LEU A 29 -5.82 -8.99 10.31
N GLU A 30 -5.88 -7.69 10.61
CA GLU A 30 -6.80 -6.77 9.93
C GLU A 30 -6.24 -6.31 8.60
N ASP A 31 -7.09 -6.30 7.58
CA ASP A 31 -6.72 -5.78 6.27
C ASP A 31 -6.49 -4.25 6.32
N ARG A 32 -5.45 -3.83 5.62
CA ARG A 32 -5.06 -2.41 5.47
C ARG A 32 -4.73 -2.11 4.03
N VAL A 33 -5.05 -0.89 3.59
CA VAL A 33 -4.68 -0.39 2.25
C VAL A 33 -3.62 0.69 2.36
N LEU A 34 -2.55 0.52 1.60
CA LEU A 34 -1.57 1.55 1.27
C LEU A 34 -1.71 1.91 -0.21
N LEU A 35 -1.63 3.20 -0.52
CA LEU A 35 -1.60 3.72 -1.89
C LEU A 35 -0.17 4.15 -2.25
N GLY A 36 0.20 3.99 -3.51
CA GLY A 36 1.39 4.63 -4.06
C GLY A 36 1.27 6.17 -4.02
N ASP A 37 2.40 6.84 -4.16
CA ASP A 37 2.51 8.30 -4.16
C ASP A 37 2.27 8.95 -5.53
N VAL A 38 2.18 8.13 -6.59
CA VAL A 38 1.87 8.57 -7.95
C VAL A 38 0.39 8.32 -8.26
N CYS A 39 -0.29 9.36 -8.74
CA CYS A 39 -1.65 9.27 -9.28
C CYS A 39 -1.62 9.23 -10.81
N PHE A 40 -2.49 8.43 -11.41
CA PHE A 40 -2.66 8.35 -12.86
C PHE A 40 -3.96 9.04 -13.29
N SER A 41 -3.89 9.84 -14.36
CA SER A 41 -5.06 10.49 -14.97
C SER A 41 -5.21 10.18 -16.46
N GLU A 42 -4.12 9.82 -17.14
CA GLU A 42 -4.09 9.50 -18.57
C GLU A 42 -2.94 8.54 -18.91
N GLY A 43 -3.00 7.91 -20.09
CA GLY A 43 -1.97 6.99 -20.59
C GLY A 43 -2.17 5.53 -20.18
N ILE A 44 -1.15 4.71 -20.46
CA ILE A 44 -1.09 3.29 -20.10
C ILE A 44 0.09 3.09 -19.16
N HIS A 45 -0.18 2.54 -17.98
CA HIS A 45 0.80 2.33 -16.92
C HIS A 45 0.90 0.85 -16.62
N TYR A 46 2.13 0.35 -16.48
CA TYR A 46 2.42 -1.04 -16.16
C TYR A 46 3.35 -1.09 -14.96
N TRP A 47 3.10 -2.03 -14.06
CA TRP A 47 3.96 -2.34 -12.94
C TRP A 47 3.78 -3.80 -12.55
N GLU A 48 4.71 -4.28 -11.74
CA GLU A 48 4.73 -5.64 -11.22
C GLU A 48 4.86 -5.60 -9.71
N TRP A 49 4.36 -6.63 -9.04
CA TRP A 49 4.59 -6.85 -7.62
C TRP A 49 5.44 -8.11 -7.45
N ASN A 50 6.48 -8.02 -6.63
CA ASN A 50 7.26 -9.16 -6.18
C ASN A 50 6.84 -9.54 -4.76
N VAL A 51 6.39 -10.78 -4.56
CA VAL A 51 6.05 -11.31 -3.24
C VAL A 51 7.28 -12.00 -2.67
N GLU A 52 8.04 -11.27 -1.86
CA GLU A 52 9.28 -11.77 -1.24
C GLU A 52 9.01 -12.81 -0.14
N GLN A 53 7.93 -12.63 0.63
CA GLN A 53 7.55 -13.52 1.74
C GLN A 53 6.03 -13.69 1.78
N TYR A 54 5.57 -14.93 1.90
CA TYR A 54 4.17 -15.27 2.12
C TYR A 54 4.09 -16.52 3.00
N ASP A 55 3.49 -16.38 4.18
CA ASP A 55 3.38 -17.47 5.17
C ASP A 55 2.12 -18.33 4.97
N GLY A 56 1.36 -18.08 3.90
CA GLY A 56 0.09 -18.76 3.61
C GLY A 56 -1.10 -18.23 4.41
N LYS A 57 -0.92 -17.20 5.24
CA LYS A 57 -1.97 -16.57 6.02
C LYS A 57 -2.27 -15.18 5.44
N GLY A 58 -3.54 -14.78 5.50
CA GLY A 58 -4.01 -13.54 4.89
C GLY A 58 -4.18 -13.66 3.37
N GLN A 59 -4.89 -12.67 2.80
CA GLN A 59 -5.28 -12.62 1.40
C GLN A 59 -4.83 -11.28 0.80
N PRO A 60 -3.55 -11.14 0.42
CA PRO A 60 -3.06 -9.89 -0.15
C PRO A 60 -3.82 -9.55 -1.43
N SER A 61 -4.24 -8.30 -1.56
CA SER A 61 -4.95 -7.78 -2.72
C SER A 61 -4.14 -6.66 -3.34
N PHE A 62 -3.99 -6.70 -4.66
CA PHE A 62 -3.21 -5.74 -5.44
C PHE A 62 -4.10 -5.09 -6.50
N GLY A 63 -3.96 -3.79 -6.72
CA GLY A 63 -4.79 -3.10 -7.71
C GLY A 63 -4.66 -1.59 -7.70
N ILE A 64 -5.71 -0.94 -8.20
CA ILE A 64 -5.83 0.51 -8.33
C ILE A 64 -7.01 0.96 -7.48
N ALA A 65 -6.87 2.09 -6.80
CA ALA A 65 -7.97 2.73 -6.09
C ALA A 65 -7.89 4.24 -6.24
N LEU A 66 -9.03 4.90 -6.05
CA LEU A 66 -9.07 6.35 -5.90
C LEU A 66 -8.63 6.74 -4.49
N ALA A 67 -8.25 8.01 -4.31
CA ALA A 67 -7.72 8.52 -3.03
C ALA A 67 -8.67 8.35 -1.84
N GLN A 68 -9.99 8.24 -2.08
CA GLN A 68 -11.02 8.05 -1.06
C GLN A 68 -11.24 6.59 -0.61
N VAL A 69 -10.40 5.63 -1.05
CA VAL A 69 -10.52 4.22 -0.63
C VAL A 69 -10.45 4.06 0.89
N SER A 70 -11.24 3.15 1.44
CA SER A 70 -11.16 2.75 2.86
C SER A 70 -9.78 2.15 3.13
N LYS A 71 -9.05 2.69 4.12
CA LYS A 71 -7.70 2.22 4.46
C LYS A 71 -7.68 1.10 5.50
N ASP A 72 -8.84 0.78 6.04
CA ASP A 72 -9.12 -0.12 7.17
C ASP A 72 -9.87 -1.40 6.74
N LYS A 73 -9.93 -1.68 5.43
CA LYS A 73 -10.58 -2.86 4.87
C LYS A 73 -9.75 -3.42 3.72
N MET A 74 -10.08 -4.63 3.28
CA MET A 74 -9.50 -5.21 2.08
C MET A 74 -9.78 -4.33 0.86
N LEU A 75 -8.78 -4.18 -0.03
CA LEU A 75 -8.94 -3.43 -1.27
C LEU A 75 -10.10 -3.99 -2.10
N GLY A 76 -11.03 -3.11 -2.51
CA GLY A 76 -12.22 -3.50 -3.27
C GLY A 76 -13.42 -3.95 -2.42
N LYS A 77 -13.41 -3.70 -1.10
CA LYS A 77 -14.52 -3.93 -0.17
C LYS A 77 -15.06 -2.66 0.48
#